data_AF-A0A3R6P0N5-F1
#
_entry.id   AF-A0A3R6P0N5-F1
#
_cell.length_a   1.000
_cell.length_b   1.000
_cell.length_c   1.000
_cell.angle_alpha   90.00
_cell.angle_beta   90.00
_cell.angle_gamma   90.00
#
_symmetry.space_group_name_H-M   'P 1'
#
loop_
_entity.id
_entity.type
_entity.pdbx_description
1 polymer ?
#
loop_
_entity_poly.entity_id
_entity_poly.type
_entity_poly.pdbx_seq_one_letter_code
_entity_poly.pdbx_strand_id
1 'polypeptide(L)'
;MTLEEVRKEIDRVDTQIKPLFLQRMACADHVAAAKAENGSDVFVPVREDEIIAKRTADVDAKVKKEYDMFLRHLMSVCRRYQYGILTGMQETVIAQALQAAGLDENTDHEQITVYFTDSRKNSKLNLYMNMVRLNDILIDAMEVTSRDDEQQVVLKLHGNIKEPDMRRLLCQLGKEANEFKITALQ
;
A
#
# COMPACT_ATOMS: atom_id res chain seq x y z
N MET A 1 -31.09 21.36 -11.15
CA MET A 1 -31.10 20.93 -9.74
C MET A 1 -30.50 22.04 -8.90
N THR A 2 -31.07 22.31 -7.73
CA THR A 2 -30.46 23.18 -6.71
C THR A 2 -29.28 22.47 -6.05
N LEU A 3 -28.43 23.22 -5.33
CA LEU A 3 -27.31 22.62 -4.59
C LEU A 3 -27.78 21.60 -3.53
N GLU A 4 -28.92 21.85 -2.90
CA GLU A 4 -29.49 20.95 -1.89
C GLU A 4 -29.97 19.64 -2.52
N GLU A 5 -30.62 19.71 -3.68
CA GLU A 5 -31.03 18.53 -4.45
C GLU A 5 -29.81 17.71 -4.90
N VAL A 6 -28.73 18.37 -5.32
CA VAL A 6 -27.48 17.70 -5.70
C VAL A 6 -26.86 16.98 -4.50
N ARG A 7 -26.84 17.60 -3.32
CA ARG A 7 -26.31 16.97 -2.10
C ARG A 7 -27.13 15.75 -1.68
N LYS A 8 -28.45 15.81 -1.75
CA LYS A 8 -29.33 14.66 -1.49
C LYS A 8 -29.06 13.49 -2.44
N GLU A 9 -28.79 13.77 -3.71
CA GLU A 9 -28.39 12.73 -4.66
C GLU A 9 -27.00 12.15 -4.35
N ILE A 10 -26.03 12.97 -3.92
CA ILE A 10 -24.72 12.47 -3.46
C ILE A 10 -24.90 11.52 -2.28
N ASP A 11 -25.66 11.92 -1.26
CA ASP A 11 -25.92 11.09 -0.07
C ASP A 11 -26.55 9.74 -0.44
N ARG A 12 -27.51 9.75 -1.39
CA ARG A 12 -28.15 8.54 -1.90
C ARG A 12 -27.17 7.63 -2.66
N VAL A 13 -26.25 8.20 -3.44
CA VAL A 13 -25.20 7.46 -4.14
C VAL A 13 -24.22 6.87 -3.13
N ASP A 14 -23.71 7.66 -2.20
CA ASP A 14 -22.73 7.24 -1.19
C ASP A 14 -23.28 6.14 -0.28
N THR A 15 -24.57 6.18 0.03
CA THR A 15 -25.27 5.13 0.78
C THR A 15 -25.17 3.76 0.07
N GLN A 16 -25.11 3.73 -1.26
CA GLN A 16 -24.96 2.49 -2.04
C GLN A 16 -23.50 2.04 -2.16
N ILE A 17 -22.52 2.94 -1.99
CA ILE A 17 -21.10 2.60 -2.03
C ILE A 17 -20.74 1.69 -0.84
N LYS A 18 -21.23 2.00 0.37
CA LYS A 18 -20.92 1.23 1.59
C LYS A 18 -21.18 -0.29 1.47
N PRO A 19 -22.37 -0.78 1.06
CA PRO A 19 -22.59 -2.22 0.95
C PRO A 19 -21.68 -2.89 -0.11
N LEU A 20 -21.41 -2.22 -1.23
CA LEU A 20 -20.49 -2.74 -2.26
C LEU A 20 -19.05 -2.80 -1.76
N PHE A 21 -18.63 -1.79 -0.98
CA PHE A 21 -17.33 -1.79 -0.34
C PHE A 21 -17.18 -2.96 0.64
N LEU A 22 -18.17 -3.21 1.50
CA LEU A 22 -18.15 -4.34 2.44
C LEU A 22 -18.06 -5.69 1.71
N GLN A 23 -18.82 -5.86 0.62
CA GLN A 23 -18.71 -7.05 -0.22
C GLN A 23 -17.31 -7.19 -0.83
N ARG A 24 -16.71 -6.10 -1.27
CA ARG A 24 -15.33 -6.09 -1.79
C ARG A 24 -14.32 -6.50 -0.71
N MET A 25 -14.51 -6.07 0.53
CA MET A 25 -13.63 -6.45 1.65
C MET A 25 -13.76 -7.94 1.99
N ALA A 26 -14.97 -8.51 1.96
CA ALA A 26 -15.16 -9.96 2.13
C ALA A 26 -14.44 -10.76 1.01
N CYS A 27 -14.41 -10.25 -0.22
CA CYS A 27 -13.58 -10.85 -1.27
C CYS A 27 -12.08 -10.75 -0.94
N ALA A 28 -11.63 -9.66 -0.31
CA ALA A 28 -10.24 -9.50 0.12
C ALA A 28 -9.87 -10.51 1.24
N ASP A 29 -10.79 -10.83 2.15
CA ASP A 29 -10.60 -11.92 3.13
C ASP A 29 -10.34 -13.26 2.43
N HIS A 30 -11.17 -13.61 1.45
CA HIS A 30 -11.00 -14.85 0.68
C HIS A 30 -9.69 -14.87 -0.11
N VAL A 31 -9.27 -13.73 -0.66
CA VAL A 31 -7.96 -13.62 -1.31
C VAL A 31 -6.86 -13.86 -0.29
N ALA A 32 -6.87 -13.21 0.88
CA ALA A 32 -5.85 -13.44 1.91
C ALA A 32 -5.78 -14.92 2.32
N ALA A 33 -6.92 -15.58 2.55
CA ALA A 33 -6.95 -17.01 2.88
C ALA A 33 -6.29 -17.87 1.79
N ALA A 34 -6.68 -17.67 0.52
CA ALA A 34 -6.09 -18.40 -0.60
C ALA A 34 -4.58 -18.12 -0.76
N LYS A 35 -4.13 -16.89 -0.50
CA LYS A 35 -2.72 -16.50 -0.56
C LYS A 35 -1.90 -17.09 0.59
N ALA A 36 -2.48 -17.22 1.78
CA ALA A 36 -1.85 -17.89 2.91
C ALA A 36 -1.60 -19.38 2.62
N GLU A 37 -2.54 -20.05 1.95
CA GLU A 37 -2.43 -21.47 1.62
C GLU A 37 -1.38 -21.77 0.55
N ASN A 38 -1.27 -20.93 -0.48
CA ASN A 38 -0.40 -21.19 -1.62
C ASN A 38 0.91 -20.38 -1.63
N GLY A 39 1.08 -19.46 -0.67
CA GLY A 39 2.28 -18.62 -0.55
C GLY A 39 2.46 -17.57 -1.65
N SER A 40 1.46 -17.32 -2.49
CA SER A 40 1.57 -16.34 -3.58
C SER A 40 1.38 -14.90 -3.11
N ASP A 41 1.81 -13.95 -3.95
CA ASP A 41 1.80 -12.54 -3.58
C ASP A 41 0.40 -11.91 -3.61
N VAL A 42 0.18 -11.01 -2.65
CA VAL A 42 -1.00 -10.14 -2.58
C VAL A 42 -0.97 -9.09 -3.70
N PHE A 43 0.19 -8.49 -3.93
CA PHE A 43 0.38 -7.50 -4.99
C PHE A 43 0.88 -8.15 -6.28
N VAL A 44 0.10 -8.01 -7.35
CA VAL A 44 0.45 -8.50 -8.69
C VAL A 44 0.26 -7.34 -9.68
N PRO A 45 1.30 -6.52 -9.93
CA PRO A 45 1.17 -5.23 -10.62
C PRO A 45 0.48 -5.35 -12.00
N VAL A 46 0.94 -6.30 -12.82
CA VAL A 46 0.41 -6.53 -14.17
C VAL A 46 -1.09 -6.84 -14.11
N ARG A 47 -1.49 -7.67 -13.15
CA ARG A 47 -2.90 -8.04 -12.97
C ARG A 47 -3.76 -6.86 -12.55
N GLU A 48 -3.25 -6.00 -11.67
CA GLU A 48 -3.98 -4.80 -11.26
C GLU A 48 -4.13 -3.81 -12.41
N ASP A 49 -3.08 -3.57 -13.19
CA ASP A 49 -3.12 -2.67 -14.35
C ASP A 49 -4.09 -3.21 -15.43
N GLU A 50 -4.13 -4.53 -15.67
CA GLU A 50 -5.13 -5.16 -16.54
C GLU A 50 -6.58 -4.92 -16.06
N ILE A 51 -6.82 -5.08 -14.75
CA ILE A 51 -8.15 -4.87 -14.17
C ILE A 51 -8.54 -3.40 -14.33
N ILE A 52 -7.64 -2.47 -14.02
CA ILE A 52 -7.91 -1.03 -14.13
C ILE A 52 -8.17 -0.64 -15.58
N ALA A 53 -7.34 -1.10 -16.53
CA ALA A 53 -7.54 -0.85 -17.95
C ALA A 53 -8.91 -1.37 -18.43
N LYS A 54 -9.30 -2.58 -18.00
CA LYS A 54 -10.61 -3.15 -18.34
C LYS A 54 -11.76 -2.36 -17.71
N ARG A 55 -11.64 -1.94 -16.45
CA ARG A 55 -12.71 -1.24 -15.70
C ARG A 55 -12.86 0.22 -16.09
N THR A 56 -11.87 0.81 -16.75
CA THR A 56 -11.89 2.20 -17.21
C THR A 56 -12.14 2.33 -18.71
N ALA A 57 -12.38 1.21 -19.42
CA ALA A 57 -12.50 1.19 -20.88
C ALA A 57 -13.75 1.93 -21.39
N ASP A 58 -14.85 1.88 -20.63
CA ASP A 58 -16.16 2.45 -20.96
C ASP A 58 -16.48 3.74 -20.17
N VAL A 59 -15.52 4.23 -19.38
CA VAL A 59 -15.68 5.46 -18.60
C VAL A 59 -15.41 6.69 -19.46
N ASP A 60 -16.27 7.71 -19.34
CA ASP A 60 -16.11 8.99 -20.04
C ASP A 60 -14.71 9.56 -19.81
N ALA A 61 -14.05 9.99 -20.90
CA ALA A 61 -12.69 10.51 -20.88
C ALA A 61 -12.48 11.66 -19.88
N LYS A 62 -13.52 12.44 -19.58
CA LYS A 62 -13.47 13.55 -18.63
C LYS A 62 -13.30 13.13 -17.17
N VAL A 63 -13.69 11.90 -16.82
CA VAL A 63 -13.63 11.38 -15.43
C VAL A 63 -12.83 10.08 -15.31
N LYS A 64 -12.26 9.60 -16.43
CA LYS A 64 -11.54 8.32 -16.50
C LYS A 64 -10.34 8.29 -15.57
N LYS A 65 -9.59 9.38 -15.47
CA LYS A 65 -8.37 9.46 -14.64
C LYS A 65 -8.72 9.41 -13.16
N GLU A 66 -9.80 10.08 -12.77
CA GLU A 66 -10.34 10.12 -11.42
C GLU A 66 -10.79 8.73 -11.00
N TYR A 67 -11.46 7.99 -11.89
CA TYR A 67 -11.86 6.62 -11.61
C TYR A 67 -10.69 5.63 -11.56
N ASP A 68 -9.67 5.77 -12.43
CA ASP A 68 -8.42 5.02 -12.34
C ASP A 68 -7.76 5.20 -10.96
N MET A 69 -7.62 6.45 -10.50
CA MET A 69 -7.05 6.77 -9.19
C MET A 69 -7.88 6.18 -8.04
N PHE A 70 -9.21 6.25 -8.13
CA PHE A 70 -10.11 5.63 -7.16
C PHE A 70 -9.89 4.11 -7.07
N LEU A 71 -9.80 3.42 -8.21
CA LEU A 71 -9.57 1.97 -8.24
C LEU A 71 -8.21 1.60 -7.65
N ARG A 72 -7.15 2.36 -7.95
CA ARG A 72 -5.81 2.16 -7.36
C ARG A 72 -5.84 2.33 -5.85
N HIS A 73 -6.50 3.37 -5.35
CA HIS A 73 -6.65 3.60 -3.91
C HIS A 73 -7.47 2.48 -3.25
N LEU A 74 -8.59 2.08 -3.83
CA LEU A 74 -9.42 0.97 -3.35
C LEU A 74 -8.62 -0.34 -3.29
N MET A 75 -7.80 -0.64 -4.30
CA MET A 75 -6.92 -1.80 -4.31
C MET A 75 -5.87 -1.71 -3.19
N SER A 76 -5.25 -0.55 -2.99
CA SER A 76 -4.29 -0.31 -1.89
C SER A 76 -4.92 -0.54 -0.52
N VAL A 77 -6.14 -0.04 -0.28
CA VAL A 77 -6.91 -0.30 0.95
C VAL A 77 -7.17 -1.80 1.14
N CYS A 78 -7.57 -2.50 0.08
CA CYS A 78 -7.80 -3.95 0.14
C CYS A 78 -6.52 -4.71 0.46
N ARG A 79 -5.38 -4.34 -0.16
CA ARG A 79 -4.09 -5.00 0.10
C ARG A 79 -3.63 -4.75 1.52
N ARG A 80 -3.74 -3.52 2.02
CA ARG A 80 -3.43 -3.21 3.42
C ARG A 80 -4.17 -4.12 4.38
N TYR A 81 -5.46 -4.31 4.18
CA TYR A 81 -6.27 -5.21 4.99
C TYR A 81 -5.77 -6.66 4.90
N GLN A 82 -5.50 -7.18 3.70
CA GLN A 82 -4.94 -8.52 3.50
C GLN A 82 -3.59 -8.70 4.21
N TYR A 83 -2.66 -7.76 4.07
CA TYR A 83 -1.38 -7.83 4.77
C TYR A 83 -1.54 -7.82 6.28
N GLY A 84 -2.57 -7.16 6.82
CA GLY A 84 -2.88 -7.17 8.25
C GLY A 84 -3.30 -8.55 8.77
N ILE A 85 -3.91 -9.39 7.92
CA ILE A 85 -4.30 -10.75 8.24
C ILE A 85 -3.11 -11.71 8.10
N LEU A 86 -2.25 -11.47 7.11
CA LEU A 86 -1.13 -12.34 6.73
C LEU A 86 0.11 -12.15 7.64
N THR A 87 -0.05 -12.35 8.95
CA THR A 87 1.02 -12.11 9.94
C THR A 87 2.28 -12.94 9.69
N GLY A 88 2.15 -14.21 9.27
CA GLY A 88 3.31 -15.03 8.90
C GLY A 88 4.09 -14.50 7.70
N MET A 89 3.42 -13.81 6.77
CA MET A 89 4.09 -13.11 5.67
C MET A 89 4.86 -11.89 6.20
N GLN A 90 4.27 -11.14 7.15
CA GLN A 90 4.96 -10.01 7.78
C GLN A 90 6.23 -10.47 8.51
N GLU A 91 6.13 -11.53 9.30
CA GLU A 91 7.28 -12.14 9.99
C GLU A 91 8.40 -12.52 9.02
N THR A 92 8.04 -13.21 7.94
CA THR A 92 9.01 -13.66 6.93
C THR A 92 9.72 -12.48 6.26
N VAL A 93 8.97 -11.48 5.79
CA VAL A 93 9.52 -10.31 5.09
C VAL A 93 10.43 -9.50 6.00
N ILE A 94 9.99 -9.24 7.23
CA ILE A 94 10.74 -8.44 8.20
C ILE A 94 12.01 -9.17 8.64
N ALA A 95 11.92 -10.46 8.98
CA ALA A 95 13.07 -11.24 9.39
C ALA A 95 14.15 -11.29 8.29
N GLN A 96 13.74 -11.48 7.02
CA GLN A 96 14.66 -11.44 5.88
C GLN A 96 15.33 -10.07 5.72
N ALA A 97 14.56 -8.97 5.84
CA ALA A 97 15.10 -7.62 5.72
C ALA A 97 16.08 -7.27 6.84
N LEU A 98 15.77 -7.63 8.08
CA LEU A 98 16.65 -7.43 9.24
C LEU A 98 17.92 -8.27 9.14
N GLN A 99 17.79 -9.55 8.77
CA GLN A 99 18.93 -10.44 8.57
C GLN A 99 19.89 -9.90 7.50
N ALA A 100 19.35 -9.43 6.36
CA ALA A 100 20.16 -8.85 5.29
C ALA A 100 20.91 -7.58 5.73
N ALA A 101 20.36 -6.84 6.70
CA ALA A 101 20.96 -5.63 7.25
C ALA A 101 21.85 -5.89 8.49
N GLY A 102 21.83 -7.10 9.05
CA GLY A 102 22.51 -7.41 10.31
C GLY A 102 21.90 -6.70 11.53
N LEU A 103 20.59 -6.43 11.50
CA LEU A 103 19.86 -5.72 12.55
C LEU A 103 19.11 -6.71 13.46
N ASP A 104 19.03 -6.41 14.75
CA ASP A 104 18.26 -7.17 15.74
C ASP A 104 16.98 -6.40 16.11
N GLU A 105 15.81 -7.02 15.90
CA GLU A 105 14.50 -6.43 16.24
C GLU A 105 14.33 -6.16 17.74
N ASN A 106 15.14 -6.78 18.59
CA ASN A 106 15.11 -6.58 20.04
C ASN A 106 15.90 -5.35 20.50
N THR A 107 16.69 -4.74 19.62
CA THR A 107 17.34 -3.45 19.89
C THR A 107 16.26 -2.40 20.21
N ASP A 108 16.44 -1.60 21.25
CA ASP A 108 15.52 -0.48 21.53
C ASP A 108 15.64 0.58 20.42
N HIS A 109 14.50 1.03 19.91
CA HIS A 109 14.40 2.04 18.86
C HIS A 109 13.00 2.69 18.86
N GLU A 110 12.94 3.92 18.39
CA GLU A 110 11.70 4.68 18.17
C GLU A 110 11.60 5.19 16.72
N GLN A 111 12.59 4.87 15.88
CA GLN A 111 12.63 5.20 14.48
C GLN A 111 13.18 4.04 13.63
N ILE A 112 12.61 3.86 12.45
CA ILE A 112 13.05 2.87 11.46
C ILE A 112 13.40 3.59 10.17
N THR A 113 14.60 3.35 9.64
CA THR A 113 14.96 3.83 8.30
C THR A 113 14.78 2.71 7.29
N VAL A 114 14.05 2.99 6.21
CA VAL A 114 13.86 2.09 5.08
C VAL A 114 14.37 2.70 3.78
N TYR A 115 14.80 1.83 2.87
CA TYR A 115 15.23 2.17 1.52
C TYR A 115 14.45 1.36 0.50
N PHE A 116 14.12 1.95 -0.64
CA PHE A 116 13.63 1.23 -1.82
C PHE A 116 13.85 2.06 -3.10
N THR A 117 13.66 1.43 -4.25
CA THR A 117 13.74 2.08 -5.56
C THR A 117 12.40 2.14 -6.28
N ASP A 118 12.26 3.12 -7.16
CA ASP A 118 11.09 3.33 -8.01
C ASP A 118 11.51 3.83 -9.41
N SER A 119 10.65 3.64 -10.41
CA SER A 119 10.88 4.18 -11.76
C SER A 119 10.51 5.65 -11.79
N ARG A 120 11.39 6.51 -12.31
CA ARG A 120 11.11 7.94 -12.43
C ARG A 120 10.00 8.24 -13.43
N LYS A 121 9.99 7.57 -14.59
CA LYS A 121 8.98 7.78 -15.63
C LYS A 121 7.60 7.28 -15.22
N ASN A 122 7.53 6.20 -14.45
CA ASN A 122 6.30 5.55 -14.03
C ASN A 122 6.18 5.50 -12.50
N SER A 123 6.54 6.61 -11.85
CA SER A 123 6.67 6.64 -10.39
C SER A 123 5.36 6.31 -9.68
N LYS A 124 5.49 5.47 -8.66
CA LYS A 124 4.46 5.06 -7.71
C LYS A 124 4.69 5.67 -6.33
N LEU A 125 5.51 6.71 -6.23
CA LEU A 125 5.87 7.34 -4.95
C LEU A 125 4.65 7.75 -4.11
N ASN A 126 3.62 8.29 -4.76
CA ASN A 126 2.37 8.66 -4.10
C ASN A 126 1.65 7.44 -3.47
N LEU A 127 1.80 6.25 -4.06
CA LEU A 127 1.21 5.02 -3.52
C LEU A 127 1.94 4.59 -2.25
N TYR A 128 3.27 4.68 -2.20
CA TYR A 128 4.03 4.38 -0.97
C TYR A 128 3.70 5.37 0.14
N MET A 129 3.58 6.67 -0.16
CA MET A 129 3.14 7.66 0.83
C MET A 129 1.72 7.38 1.33
N ASN A 130 0.84 6.96 0.43
CA ASN A 130 -0.50 6.52 0.81
C ASN A 130 -0.45 5.27 1.71
N MET A 131 0.44 4.30 1.46
CA MET A 131 0.62 3.14 2.36
C MET A 131 1.04 3.57 3.75
N VAL A 132 2.04 4.46 3.86
CA VAL A 132 2.50 4.98 5.15
C VAL A 132 1.33 5.63 5.90
N ARG A 133 0.58 6.52 5.23
CA ARG A 133 -0.59 7.17 5.82
C ARG A 133 -1.70 6.19 6.20
N LEU A 134 -1.98 5.19 5.37
CA LEU A 134 -2.98 4.17 5.65
C LEU A 134 -2.64 3.36 6.88
N ASN A 135 -1.36 3.14 7.18
CA ASN A 135 -0.90 2.47 8.40
C ASN A 135 -0.75 3.43 9.59
N ASP A 136 -1.14 4.71 9.45
CA ASP A 136 -1.03 5.75 10.49
C ASP A 136 0.39 5.93 11.05
N ILE A 137 1.40 5.67 10.21
CA ILE A 137 2.82 5.85 10.57
C ILE A 137 3.26 7.25 10.18
N LEU A 138 3.98 7.93 11.07
CA LEU A 138 4.54 9.26 10.80
C LEU A 138 5.88 9.14 10.06
N ILE A 139 6.15 10.12 9.20
CA ILE A 139 7.43 10.23 8.48
C ILE A 139 8.21 11.37 9.11
N ASP A 140 9.34 11.04 9.72
CA ASP A 140 10.25 12.02 10.32
C ASP A 140 11.14 12.68 9.27
N ALA A 141 11.53 11.93 8.23
CA ALA A 141 12.28 12.43 7.09
C ALA A 141 12.04 11.59 5.85
N MET A 142 12.17 12.24 4.69
CA MET A 142 12.11 11.59 3.38
C MET A 142 13.15 12.21 2.45
N GLU A 143 13.98 11.37 1.87
CA GLU A 143 14.96 11.75 0.86
C GLU A 143 14.67 10.99 -0.44
N VAL A 144 14.66 11.72 -1.55
CA VAL A 144 14.50 11.14 -2.88
C VAL A 144 15.62 11.62 -3.77
N THR A 145 16.47 10.69 -4.20
CA THR A 145 17.55 10.97 -5.16
C THR A 145 17.19 10.33 -6.49
N SER A 146 17.25 11.07 -7.59
CA SER A 146 16.94 10.55 -8.92
C SER A 146 18.19 10.53 -9.79
N ARG A 147 18.46 9.39 -10.42
CA ARG A 147 19.50 9.23 -11.43
C ARG A 147 18.92 8.48 -12.61
N ASP A 148 19.01 9.08 -13.80
CA ASP A 148 18.39 8.56 -15.02
C ASP A 148 16.88 8.28 -14.83
N ASP A 149 16.45 7.03 -14.97
CA ASP A 149 15.07 6.57 -14.79
C ASP A 149 14.84 5.86 -13.43
N GLU A 150 15.82 5.88 -12.54
CA GLU A 150 15.71 5.30 -11.20
C GLU A 150 15.60 6.41 -10.14
N GLN A 151 14.69 6.19 -9.18
CA GLN A 151 14.55 7.00 -7.98
C GLN A 151 14.87 6.15 -6.76
N GLN A 152 15.83 6.60 -5.96
CA GLN A 152 16.18 6.02 -4.67
C GLN A 152 15.43 6.79 -3.60
N VAL A 153 14.69 6.06 -2.76
CA VAL A 153 13.86 6.64 -1.71
C VAL A 153 14.35 6.12 -0.37
N VAL A 154 14.63 7.05 0.56
CA VAL A 154 14.92 6.75 1.96
C VAL A 154 13.84 7.39 2.81
N LEU A 155 13.17 6.61 3.65
CA LEU A 155 12.17 7.09 4.60
C LEU A 155 12.64 6.79 6.02
N LYS A 156 12.54 7.81 6.89
CA LYS A 156 12.64 7.64 8.34
C LYS A 156 11.23 7.64 8.91
N LEU A 157 10.83 6.50 9.44
CA LEU A 157 9.50 6.23 9.95
C LEU A 157 9.53 6.27 11.47
N HIS A 158 8.61 7.01 12.08
CA HIS A 158 8.45 7.04 13.52
C HIS A 158 7.72 5.79 14.01
N GLY A 159 8.21 5.17 15.08
CA GLY A 159 7.61 4.01 15.72
C GLY A 159 8.57 2.82 15.85
N ASN A 160 8.03 1.70 16.31
CA ASN A 160 8.81 0.51 16.63
C ASN A 160 8.40 -0.69 15.78
N ILE A 161 9.37 -1.54 15.40
CA ILE A 161 9.15 -2.70 14.54
C ILE A 161 8.24 -3.77 15.17
N LYS A 162 8.02 -3.70 16.49
CA LYS A 162 7.12 -4.59 17.24
C LYS A 162 5.65 -4.15 17.12
N GLU A 163 5.38 -2.93 16.64
CA GLU A 163 4.03 -2.40 16.50
C GLU A 163 3.29 -3.04 15.31
N PRO A 164 2.03 -3.48 15.47
CA PRO A 164 1.31 -4.19 14.40
C PRO A 164 1.18 -3.39 13.09
N ASP A 165 0.91 -2.09 13.19
CA ASP A 165 0.75 -1.24 12.01
C ASP A 165 2.07 -0.98 11.29
N MET A 166 3.18 -0.88 12.03
CA MET A 166 4.53 -0.79 11.47
C MET A 166 4.91 -2.09 10.75
N ARG A 167 4.67 -3.26 11.37
CA ARG A 167 4.94 -4.57 10.73
C ARG A 167 4.17 -4.74 9.43
N ARG A 168 2.90 -4.32 9.43
CA ARG A 168 2.04 -4.36 8.25
C ARG A 168 2.55 -3.42 7.14
N LEU A 169 3.02 -2.23 7.49
CA LEU A 169 3.63 -1.29 6.54
C LEU A 169 4.94 -1.85 5.96
N LEU A 170 5.85 -2.36 6.79
CA LEU A 170 7.12 -2.92 6.34
C LEU A 170 6.91 -4.13 5.42
N CYS A 171 5.92 -4.96 5.73
CA CYS A 171 5.51 -6.05 4.84
C CYS A 171 4.99 -5.53 3.49
N GLN A 172 4.14 -4.49 3.48
CA GLN A 172 3.67 -3.87 2.23
C GLN A 172 4.83 -3.35 1.40
N LEU A 173 5.71 -2.54 1.98
CA LEU A 173 6.86 -1.99 1.28
C LEU A 173 7.78 -3.11 0.76
N GLY A 174 8.03 -4.15 1.56
CA GLY A 174 8.84 -5.30 1.16
C GLY A 174 8.25 -6.17 0.06
N LYS A 175 6.92 -6.13 -0.15
CA LYS A 175 6.24 -6.89 -1.21
C LYS A 175 5.88 -6.05 -2.43
N GLU A 176 5.80 -4.73 -2.29
CA GLU A 176 5.33 -3.83 -3.36
C GLU A 176 6.41 -2.92 -3.95
N ALA A 177 7.45 -2.57 -3.18
CA ALA A 177 8.53 -1.71 -3.63
C ALA A 177 9.72 -2.53 -4.18
N ASN A 178 10.46 -1.95 -5.10
CA ASN A 178 11.68 -2.59 -5.62
C ASN A 178 12.84 -2.39 -4.64
N GLU A 179 13.69 -3.40 -4.53
CA GLU A 179 14.92 -3.35 -3.70
C GLU A 179 14.69 -2.87 -2.25
N PHE A 180 13.53 -3.18 -1.67
CA PHE A 180 13.20 -2.78 -0.31
C PHE A 180 14.21 -3.33 0.70
N LYS A 181 14.64 -2.46 1.63
CA LYS A 181 15.55 -2.76 2.73
C LYS A 181 15.15 -1.99 3.98
N ILE A 182 15.36 -2.59 5.14
CA ILE A 182 15.48 -1.86 6.41
C ILE A 182 16.96 -1.55 6.58
N THR A 183 17.32 -0.29 6.80
CA THR A 183 18.73 0.15 6.83
C THR A 183 19.18 0.58 8.22
N ALA A 184 18.25 0.95 9.11
CA ALA A 184 18.58 1.26 10.50
C ALA A 184 17.36 1.11 11.43
N LEU A 185 17.64 0.78 12.69
CA LEU A 185 16.74 0.93 13.84
C LEU A 185 17.43 1.92 14.80
N GLN A 186 16.77 3.02 15.15
CA GLN A 186 17.35 4.14 15.90
C GLN A 186 16.47 4.61 17.05
#